data_AF-A0A1L9VXA2-F1
#
_entry.id   AF-A0A1L9VXA2-F1
#
_cell.length_a   1.000
_cell.length_b   1.000
_cell.length_c   1.000
_cell.angle_alpha   90.00
_cell.angle_beta   90.00
_cell.angle_gamma   90.00
#
_symmetry.space_group_name_H-M   'P 1'
#
loop_
_entity.id
_entity.type
_entity.pdbx_description
1 polymer ?
#
loop_
_entity_poly.entity_id
_entity_poly.type
_entity_poly.pdbx_seq_one_letter_code
_entity_poly.pdbx_strand_id
1 'polypeptide(L)'
;ERGLCDQGIVPDLLGIITQVNPNHPTWAPHLKPFLEDKQSPNAILMEYIPNLHQIDLSNYTKDRGVALQEVLHKIHSVHVCQGDPYPRNMMVQEETGRVLWID
;
A
#
# COMPACT_ATOMS: atom_id res chain seq x y z
N GLU A 1 -6.21 -15.58 14.86
CA GLU A 1 -7.15 -14.95 13.91
C GLU A 1 -6.81 -15.41 12.48
N ARG A 2 -7.56 -15.01 11.44
CA ARG A 2 -7.41 -15.52 10.04
C ARG A 2 -7.35 -14.40 8.99
N GLY A 3 -7.11 -13.15 9.38
CA GLY A 3 -7.05 -12.02 8.46
C GLY A 3 -5.82 -12.06 7.55
N LEU A 4 -5.82 -11.30 6.46
CA LEU A 4 -4.63 -11.15 5.61
C LEU A 4 -3.49 -10.39 6.31
N CYS A 5 -3.83 -9.45 7.21
CA CYS A 5 -2.89 -8.74 8.08
C CYS A 5 -2.13 -9.71 9.00
N ASP A 6 -2.86 -10.57 9.74
CA ASP A 6 -2.26 -11.59 10.64
C ASP A 6 -1.31 -12.56 9.91
N GLN A 7 -1.49 -12.72 8.60
CA GLN A 7 -0.67 -13.58 7.74
C GLN A 7 0.51 -12.82 7.11
N GLY A 8 0.64 -11.51 7.33
CA GLY A 8 1.66 -10.63 6.75
C GLY A 8 1.51 -10.40 5.24
N ILE A 9 0.36 -10.74 4.66
CA ILE A 9 0.08 -10.67 3.21
C ILE A 9 -0.17 -9.23 2.77
N VAL A 10 -0.80 -8.44 3.63
CA VAL A 10 -1.01 -6.99 3.47
C VAL A 10 -0.50 -6.27 4.72
N PRO A 11 -0.16 -4.98 4.64
CA PRO A 11 0.25 -4.20 5.81
C PRO A 11 -0.84 -4.18 6.89
N ASP A 12 -0.43 -4.10 8.16
CA ASP A 12 -1.37 -3.90 9.27
C ASP A 12 -2.02 -2.51 9.19
N LEU A 13 -3.33 -2.43 9.44
CA LEU A 13 -4.05 -1.17 9.64
C LEU A 13 -3.90 -0.74 11.10
N LEU A 14 -3.17 0.35 11.33
CA LEU A 14 -2.90 0.90 12.66
C LEU A 14 -3.93 1.94 13.10
N GLY A 15 -4.61 2.60 12.15
CA GLY A 15 -5.62 3.59 12.48
C GLY A 15 -6.19 4.33 11.27
N ILE A 16 -7.20 5.15 11.54
CA ILE A 16 -7.89 5.99 10.55
C ILE A 16 -7.93 7.41 11.11
N ILE A 17 -7.57 8.37 10.27
CA ILE A 17 -7.68 9.81 10.55
C ILE A 17 -8.73 10.37 9.62
N THR A 18 -9.74 11.04 10.16
CA THR A 18 -10.85 11.59 9.37
C THR A 18 -10.85 13.10 9.37
N GLN A 19 -11.37 13.71 8.30
CA GLN A 19 -11.56 15.16 8.19
C GLN A 19 -10.26 15.94 8.38
N VAL A 20 -9.17 15.49 7.73
CA VAL A 20 -7.88 16.16 7.77
C VAL A 20 -8.02 17.53 7.12
N ASN A 21 -7.63 18.59 7.83
CA ASN A 21 -7.66 19.95 7.29
C ASN A 21 -6.52 20.14 6.26
N PRO A 22 -6.78 20.21 4.94
CA PRO A 22 -5.73 20.30 3.94
C PRO A 22 -5.03 21.67 3.92
N ASN A 23 -5.65 22.70 4.53
CA ASN A 23 -5.08 24.05 4.66
C ASN A 23 -4.10 24.18 5.83
N HIS A 24 -3.94 23.17 6.69
CA HIS A 24 -3.06 23.30 7.85
C HIS A 24 -1.58 23.36 7.41
N PRO A 25 -0.77 24.33 7.89
CA PRO A 25 0.61 24.52 7.42
C PRO A 25 1.52 23.30 7.54
N THR A 26 1.31 22.45 8.56
CA THR A 26 2.06 21.19 8.76
C THR A 26 1.97 20.23 7.58
N TRP A 27 0.90 20.29 6.79
CA TRP A 27 0.68 19.36 5.67
C TRP A 27 1.13 19.92 4.32
N ALA A 28 1.60 21.17 4.27
CA ALA A 28 2.09 21.76 3.04
C ALA A 28 3.48 21.19 2.69
N PRO A 29 3.73 20.83 1.41
CA PRO A 29 2.87 20.99 0.24
C PRO A 29 1.99 19.77 -0.09
N HIS A 30 2.08 18.68 0.67
CA HIS A 30 1.56 17.36 0.32
C HIS A 30 0.05 17.29 0.15
N LEU A 31 -0.73 18.06 0.94
CA LEU A 31 -2.19 18.07 0.85
C LEU A 31 -2.76 19.18 -0.04
N LYS A 32 -1.91 19.92 -0.77
CA LYS A 32 -2.36 20.95 -1.72
C LYS A 32 -3.38 20.44 -2.76
N PRO A 33 -3.26 19.21 -3.31
CA PRO A 33 -4.23 18.72 -4.29
C PRO A 33 -5.68 18.65 -3.77
N PHE A 34 -5.88 18.58 -2.45
CA PHE A 34 -7.20 18.45 -1.82
C PHE A 34 -7.83 19.80 -1.42
N LEU A 35 -7.19 20.94 -1.72
CA LEU A 35 -7.66 22.26 -1.28
C LEU A 35 -9.01 22.67 -1.90
N GLU A 36 -9.29 22.18 -3.10
CA GLU A 36 -10.51 22.51 -3.84
C GLU A 36 -11.60 21.42 -3.69
N ASP A 37 -11.30 20.35 -2.94
CA ASP A 37 -12.25 19.27 -2.74
C ASP A 37 -13.41 19.68 -1.83
N LYS A 38 -14.61 19.22 -2.18
CA LYS A 38 -15.83 19.49 -1.38
C LYS A 38 -15.80 18.83 0.00
N GLN A 39 -15.06 17.72 0.13
CA GLN A 39 -14.94 16.96 1.37
C GLN A 39 -13.48 16.97 1.81
N SER A 40 -13.25 17.10 3.11
CA SER A 40 -11.90 16.99 3.66
C SER A 40 -11.38 15.56 3.49
N PRO A 41 -10.09 15.39 3.14
CA PRO A 41 -9.50 14.07 2.97
C PRO A 41 -9.49 13.28 4.29
N ASN A 42 -9.59 11.96 4.16
CA ASN A 42 -9.30 11.02 5.23
C ASN A 42 -7.96 10.35 4.95
N ALA A 43 -7.35 9.76 5.97
CA ALA A 43 -6.11 9.02 5.85
C ALA A 43 -6.18 7.71 6.64
N ILE A 44 -5.39 6.73 6.19
CA ILE A 44 -5.13 5.50 6.93
C ILE A 44 -3.68 5.53 7.43
N LEU A 45 -3.47 5.04 8.65
CA LEU A 45 -2.15 4.77 9.21
C LEU A 45 -1.91 3.27 9.11
N MET A 46 -0.78 2.86 8.50
CA MET A 46 -0.46 1.46 8.24
C MET A 46 0.93 1.11 8.81
N GLU A 47 1.22 -0.20 8.87
CA GLU A 47 2.53 -0.77 9.20
C GLU A 47 3.66 -0.02 8.47
N TYR A 48 4.69 0.40 9.22
CA TYR A 48 5.91 0.93 8.62
C TYR A 48 6.85 -0.22 8.25
N ILE A 49 7.16 -0.33 6.96
CA ILE A 49 8.03 -1.37 6.41
C ILE A 49 9.31 -0.69 5.90
N PRO A 50 10.47 -0.89 6.55
CA PRO A 50 11.71 -0.22 6.16
C PRO A 50 12.20 -0.70 4.79
N ASN A 51 12.86 0.19 4.04
CA ASN A 51 13.46 -0.09 2.73
C ASN A 51 12.50 -0.74 1.72
N LEU A 52 11.21 -0.38 1.79
CA LEU A 52 10.23 -0.80 0.83
C LEU A 52 10.35 0.03 -0.45
N HIS A 53 10.60 -0.62 -1.58
CA HIS A 53 10.79 0.03 -2.88
C HIS A 53 9.72 -0.42 -3.86
N GLN A 54 9.32 0.48 -4.76
CA GLN A 54 8.47 0.11 -5.88
C GLN A 54 9.23 -0.86 -6.80
N ILE A 55 8.53 -1.83 -7.38
CA ILE A 55 9.15 -2.71 -8.38
C ILE A 55 9.43 -1.93 -9.68
N ASP A 56 10.60 -2.19 -10.26
CA ASP A 56 11.00 -1.73 -11.58
C ASP A 56 11.93 -2.76 -12.26
N LEU A 57 12.49 -2.42 -13.41
CA LEU A 57 13.37 -3.33 -14.15
C LEU A 57 14.70 -3.63 -13.43
N SER A 58 15.14 -2.77 -12.52
CA SER A 58 16.40 -2.93 -11.79
C SER A 58 16.28 -3.93 -10.63
N ASN A 59 15.11 -4.04 -10.02
CA ASN A 59 14.84 -4.93 -8.90
C ASN A 59 13.83 -6.04 -9.24
N TYR A 60 13.45 -6.22 -10.50
CA TYR A 60 12.59 -7.34 -10.89
C TYR A 60 13.37 -8.66 -10.92
N THR A 61 12.78 -9.71 -10.35
CA THR A 61 13.17 -11.11 -10.61
C THR A 61 11.93 -11.95 -10.88
N LYS A 62 12.10 -13.09 -11.55
CA LYS A 62 10.99 -14.03 -11.81
C LYS A 62 10.34 -14.49 -10.51
N ASP A 63 11.14 -14.74 -9.47
CA ASP A 63 10.65 -15.19 -8.16
C ASP A 63 9.82 -14.11 -7.47
N ARG A 64 10.23 -12.84 -7.54
CA ARG A 64 9.43 -11.69 -7.06
C ARG A 64 8.09 -11.60 -7.81
N GLY A 65 8.10 -11.82 -9.12
CA GLY A 65 6.88 -11.87 -9.94
C GLY A 65 5.90 -12.98 -9.51
N VAL A 66 6.42 -14.19 -9.27
CA VAL A 66 5.61 -15.32 -8.77
C VAL A 66 5.06 -15.01 -7.38
N ALA A 67 5.87 -14.46 -6.48
CA ALA A 67 5.43 -14.10 -5.14
C ALA A 67 4.33 -13.01 -5.15
N LEU A 68 4.44 -11.99 -6.02
CA LEU A 68 3.40 -10.97 -6.19
C LEU A 68 2.09 -11.57 -6.69
N GLN A 69 2.16 -12.55 -7.60
CA GLN A 69 0.99 -13.28 -8.08
C GLN A 69 0.33 -14.10 -6.96
N GLU A 70 1.11 -14.76 -6.11
CA GLU A 70 0.60 -15.52 -4.96
C GLU A 70 -0.11 -14.62 -3.94
N VAL A 71 0.46 -13.44 -3.65
CA VAL A 71 -0.20 -12.43 -2.79
C VAL A 71 -1.55 -12.03 -3.38
N LEU A 72 -1.61 -11.76 -4.69
CA LEU A 72 -2.85 -11.40 -5.36
C LEU A 72 -3.92 -12.51 -5.28
N HIS A 73 -3.51 -13.78 -5.44
CA HIS A 73 -4.43 -14.92 -5.25
C HIS A 73 -5.00 -15.00 -3.83
N LYS A 74 -4.19 -14.68 -2.80
CA LYS A 74 -4.66 -14.64 -1.41
C LYS A 74 -5.66 -13.50 -1.18
N ILE A 75 -5.43 -12.33 -1.77
CA ILE A 75 -6.38 -11.20 -1.75
C ILE A 75 -7.70 -11.61 -2.43
N HIS A 76 -7.63 -12.24 -3.60
CA HIS A 76 -8.82 -12.73 -4.30
C HIS A 76 -9.59 -13.80 -3.52
N SER A 77 -8.91 -14.62 -2.72
CA SER A 77 -9.54 -15.68 -1.91
C SER A 77 -10.49 -15.15 -0.83
N VAL A 78 -10.33 -13.88 -0.43
CA VAL A 78 -11.23 -13.19 0.51
C VAL A 78 -12.23 -12.28 -0.22
N HIS A 79 -12.41 -12.47 -1.53
CA HIS A 79 -13.36 -11.75 -2.38
C HIS A 79 -13.05 -10.25 -2.56
N VAL A 80 -11.79 -9.85 -2.38
CA VAL A 80 -11.30 -8.51 -2.75
C VAL A 80 -10.64 -8.62 -4.11
N CYS A 81 -10.96 -7.74 -5.05
CA CYS A 81 -10.35 -7.70 -6.38
C CYS A 81 -9.46 -6.46 -6.50
N GLN A 82 -8.20 -6.64 -6.86
CA GLN A 82 -7.30 -5.51 -7.12
C GLN A 82 -7.57 -4.93 -8.50
N GLY A 83 -8.00 -3.67 -8.55
CA GLY A 83 -8.37 -2.99 -9.80
C GLY A 83 -7.18 -2.40 -10.56
N ASP A 84 -6.05 -2.19 -9.88
CA ASP A 84 -4.89 -1.48 -10.41
C ASP A 84 -3.59 -2.31 -10.31
N PRO A 85 -3.42 -3.36 -11.16
CA PRO A 85 -2.30 -4.30 -11.08
C PRO A 85 -1.02 -3.76 -11.75
N TYR A 86 -0.72 -2.47 -11.59
CA TYR A 86 0.44 -1.82 -12.22
C TYR A 86 1.63 -1.75 -11.26
N PRO A 87 2.88 -1.69 -11.78
CA PRO A 87 4.10 -1.67 -10.95
C PRO A 87 4.14 -0.60 -9.85
N ARG A 88 3.42 0.53 -10.02
CA ARG A 88 3.31 1.59 -8.98
C ARG A 88 2.74 1.10 -7.64
N ASN A 89 1.96 0.03 -7.68
CA ASN A 89 1.30 -0.56 -6.52
C ASN A 89 1.99 -1.85 -6.05
N MET A 90 3.10 -2.24 -6.68
CA MET A 90 3.85 -3.44 -6.35
C MET A 90 5.13 -3.04 -5.61
N MET A 91 5.28 -3.54 -4.40
CA MET A 91 6.36 -3.16 -3.50
C MET A 91 7.24 -4.36 -3.18
N VAL A 92 8.54 -4.11 -3.02
CA VAL A 92 9.57 -5.10 -2.73
C VAL A 92 10.46 -4.59 -1.60
N GLN A 93 10.68 -5.42 -0.59
CA GLN A 93 11.70 -5.21 0.42
C GLN A 93 12.87 -6.15 0.10
N GLU A 94 13.94 -5.61 -0.46
CA GLU A 94 14.99 -6.43 -1.07
C GLU A 94 15.76 -7.26 -0.05
N GLU A 95 15.98 -6.74 1.17
CA GLU A 95 16.72 -7.46 2.21
C GLU A 95 16.03 -8.74 2.71
N THR A 96 14.70 -8.78 2.68
CA THR A 96 13.90 -9.93 3.17
C THR A 96 13.29 -10.74 2.03
N GLY A 97 13.22 -10.16 0.83
CA GLY A 97 12.45 -10.72 -0.29
C GLY A 97 10.93 -10.57 -0.13
N ARG A 98 10.43 -9.85 0.88
CA ARG A 98 9.00 -9.59 1.07
C ARG A 98 8.48 -8.76 -0.12
N VAL A 99 7.35 -9.18 -0.68
CA VAL A 99 6.63 -8.46 -1.73
C VAL A 99 5.21 -8.15 -1.28
N LEU A 100 4.69 -6.99 -1.68
CA LEU A 100 3.41 -6.47 -1.23
C LEU A 100 2.68 -5.75 -2.36
N TRP A 101 1.36 -5.67 -2.21
CA TRP A 101 0.53 -4.77 -3.00
C TRP A 101 0.03 -3.62 -2.11
N ILE A 102 0.17 -2.38 -2.57
CA ILE A 102 -0.35 -1.17 -1.90
C ILE A 102 -1.06 -0.32 -2.95
N ASP A 103 -2.36 -0.11 -2.79
CA ASP A 103 -3.27 0.67 -3.66
C ASP A 103 -4.30 1.41 -2.78
#